data_AF-A0A845U1F1-F1
#
_entry.id   AF-A0A845U1F1-F1
#
_cell.length_a   1.000
_cell.length_b   1.000
_cell.length_c   1.000
_cell.angle_alpha   90.00
_cell.angle_beta   90.00
_cell.angle_gamma   90.00
#
_symmetry.space_group_name_H-M   'P 1'
#
loop_
_entity.id
_entity.type
_entity.pdbx_description
1 polymer ?
#
loop_
_entity_poly.entity_id
_entity_poly.type
_entity_poly.pdbx_seq_one_letter_code
_entity_poly.pdbx_strand_id
1 'polypeptide(L)'
;MSVRPVVRQLFRIEQLVDMLLALTGKEISRLQQILRSGTVVYHYYRYWWEGFEAVTEDLQVLLAKFPDADPSQAFRAEQCTAAAIEQAETQAPAKKMEVEIPREAASRKRLLRARSLWECLMQLAHENIPAYKTYSYGRHADIYVWEILPDVRGRLEKAVERFAPRELRAPLRRILQSSGALRLRFFVPR
;
A
#
# COMPACT_ATOMS: atom_id res chain seq x y z
N MET A 1 -0.55 22.60 28.07
CA MET A 1 -0.38 21.13 28.15
C MET A 1 -1.73 20.49 27.90
N SER A 2 -1.92 19.76 26.80
CA SER A 2 -3.16 19.02 26.53
C SER A 2 -2.93 17.55 26.91
N VAL A 3 -3.67 17.07 27.91
CA VAL A 3 -3.70 15.64 28.27
C VAL A 3 -4.68 14.98 27.31
N ARG A 4 -4.19 14.12 26.41
CA ARG A 4 -5.08 13.31 25.57
C ARG A 4 -5.81 12.30 26.47
N PRO A 5 -7.14 12.16 26.36
CA PRO A 5 -7.87 11.22 27.19
C PRO A 5 -7.38 9.79 26.92
N VAL A 6 -7.17 9.04 28.01
CA VAL A 6 -6.88 7.62 27.94
C VAL A 6 -8.18 6.89 27.61
N VAL A 7 -8.29 6.34 26.41
CA VAL A 7 -9.45 5.56 25.96
C VAL A 7 -9.16 4.09 26.14
N ARG A 8 -9.93 3.40 26.98
CA ARG A 8 -9.92 1.94 27.05
C ARG A 8 -10.79 1.39 25.93
N GLN A 9 -10.18 0.63 25.03
CA GLN A 9 -10.88 -0.05 23.94
C GLN A 9 -10.74 -1.55 24.11
N LEU A 10 -11.87 -2.26 23.98
CA LEU A 10 -11.87 -3.72 23.95
C LEU A 10 -11.59 -4.18 22.53
N PHE A 11 -10.54 -4.98 22.35
CA PHE A 11 -10.20 -5.63 21.10
C PHE A 11 -10.47 -7.12 21.22
N ARG A 12 -11.02 -7.72 20.15
CA ARG A 12 -10.89 -9.17 19.97
C ARG A 12 -9.46 -9.49 19.59
N ILE A 13 -8.99 -10.69 19.91
CA ILE A 13 -7.61 -11.10 19.62
C ILE A 13 -7.31 -11.03 18.11
N GLU A 14 -8.29 -11.31 17.25
CA GLU A 14 -8.18 -11.18 15.80
C GLU A 14 -7.87 -9.75 15.38
N GLN A 15 -8.51 -8.75 16.00
CA GLN A 15 -8.33 -7.34 15.66
C GLN A 15 -6.96 -6.82 16.11
N LEU A 16 -6.47 -7.31 17.26
CA LEU A 16 -5.11 -7.01 17.71
C LEU A 16 -4.10 -7.62 16.72
N VAL A 17 -4.25 -8.90 16.38
CA VAL A 17 -3.34 -9.59 15.46
C VAL A 17 -3.35 -8.96 14.07
N ASP A 18 -4.51 -8.57 13.55
CA ASP A 18 -4.62 -7.84 12.27
C ASP A 18 -3.77 -6.57 12.24
N MET A 19 -3.85 -5.76 13.30
CA MET A 19 -3.03 -4.57 13.48
C MET A 19 -1.53 -4.90 13.56
N LEU A 20 -1.15 -6.00 14.22
CA LEU A 20 0.25 -6.42 14.30
C LEU A 20 0.77 -6.96 12.97
N LEU A 21 -0.06 -7.65 12.19
CA LEU A 21 0.27 -8.14 10.86
C LEU A 21 0.58 -6.99 9.88
N ALA A 22 -0.07 -5.85 10.04
CA ALA A 22 0.24 -4.65 9.26
C ALA A 22 1.68 -4.13 9.48
N LEU A 23 2.31 -4.46 10.62
CA LEU A 23 3.67 -4.04 10.96
C LEU A 23 4.73 -5.11 10.73
N THR A 24 4.34 -6.38 10.85
CA THR A 24 5.28 -7.51 10.96
C THR A 24 5.10 -8.55 9.85
N GLY A 25 3.96 -8.55 9.15
CA GLY A 25 3.53 -9.72 8.38
C GLY A 25 3.32 -10.94 9.29
N LYS A 26 3.26 -12.15 8.71
CA LYS A 26 3.07 -13.40 9.47
C LYS A 26 4.36 -13.89 10.17
N GLU A 27 5.21 -12.99 10.66
CA GLU A 27 6.45 -13.36 11.34
C GLU A 27 6.17 -13.70 12.82
N ILE A 28 6.02 -14.99 13.12
CA ILE A 28 5.57 -15.49 14.43
C ILE A 28 6.42 -14.95 15.58
N SER A 29 7.75 -15.02 15.46
CA SER A 29 8.66 -14.60 16.54
C SER A 29 8.47 -13.12 16.90
N ARG A 30 8.31 -12.26 15.90
CA ARG A 30 8.05 -10.83 16.10
C ARG A 30 6.65 -10.55 16.63
N LEU A 31 5.64 -11.31 16.21
CA LEU A 31 4.30 -11.25 16.80
C LEU A 31 4.33 -11.61 18.28
N GLN A 32 4.98 -12.71 18.65
CA GLN A 32 5.15 -13.12 20.06
C GLN A 32 5.87 -12.05 20.87
N GLN A 33 6.94 -11.46 20.32
CA GLN A 33 7.67 -10.39 20.98
C GLN A 33 6.78 -9.17 21.27
N ILE A 34 5.93 -8.76 20.32
CA ILE A 34 5.03 -7.61 20.51
C ILE A 34 3.90 -7.97 21.49
N LEU A 35 3.31 -9.16 21.39
CA LEU A 35 2.26 -9.61 22.31
C LEU A 35 2.75 -9.68 23.75
N ARG A 36 3.99 -10.13 23.96
CA ARG A 36 4.67 -10.15 25.26
C ARG A 36 5.00 -8.74 25.77
N SER A 37 5.42 -7.82 24.88
CA SER A 37 5.77 -6.45 25.30
C SER A 37 4.57 -5.62 25.72
N GLY A 38 3.35 -6.02 25.32
CA GLY A 38 2.13 -5.36 25.73
C GLY A 38 1.94 -3.98 25.10
N THR A 39 2.67 -3.63 24.04
CA THR A 39 2.53 -2.31 23.42
C THR A 39 2.90 -2.29 21.94
N VAL A 40 2.17 -1.47 21.19
CA VAL A 40 2.50 -1.18 19.78
C VAL A 40 2.10 0.24 19.44
N VAL A 41 2.87 0.86 18.54
CA VAL A 41 2.47 2.12 17.89
C VAL A 41 1.94 1.77 16.52
N TYR A 42 0.69 2.13 16.26
CA TYR A 42 0.04 1.91 14.98
C TYR A 42 -0.61 3.22 14.51
N HIS A 43 -0.27 3.63 13.28
CA HIS A 43 -0.50 4.99 12.79
C HIS A 43 0.02 6.06 13.77
N TYR A 44 -0.90 6.86 14.35
CA TYR A 44 -0.59 7.96 15.27
C TYR A 44 -0.92 7.63 16.73
N TYR A 45 -1.33 6.38 17.00
CA TYR A 45 -1.82 5.95 18.31
C TYR A 45 -0.87 4.91 18.92
N ARG A 46 -0.72 4.99 20.23
CA ARG A 46 -0.06 3.95 21.03
C ARG A 46 -1.14 3.11 21.68
N TYR A 47 -1.07 1.81 21.45
CA TYR A 47 -1.90 0.80 22.09
C TYR A 47 -1.07 0.11 23.17
N TRP A 48 -1.71 -0.23 24.29
CA TRP A 48 -1.10 -1.01 25.35
C TRP A 48 -2.09 -2.02 25.94
N TRP A 49 -1.56 -3.14 26.42
CA TRP A 49 -2.28 -4.22 27.08
C TRP A 49 -1.36 -4.90 28.10
N GLU A 50 -1.93 -5.79 28.91
CA GLU A 50 -1.14 -6.69 29.76
C GLU A 50 -0.49 -7.75 28.86
N GLY A 51 0.85 -7.72 28.76
CA GLY A 51 1.59 -8.63 27.91
C GLY A 51 1.39 -10.10 28.32
N PHE A 52 1.32 -10.98 27.33
CA PHE A 52 1.12 -12.41 27.56
C PHE A 52 1.93 -13.25 26.58
N GLU A 53 2.24 -14.49 26.98
CA GLU A 53 2.90 -15.46 26.12
C GLU A 53 1.87 -16.07 25.17
N ALA A 54 2.07 -15.85 23.86
CA ALA A 54 1.25 -16.44 22.83
C ALA A 54 1.90 -17.74 22.34
N VAL A 55 1.21 -18.85 22.56
CA VAL A 55 1.65 -20.19 22.12
C VAL A 55 1.72 -20.22 20.59
N THR A 56 2.78 -20.83 20.05
CA THR A 56 3.06 -20.84 18.61
C THR A 56 1.93 -21.49 17.83
N GLU A 57 1.40 -22.61 18.32
CA GLU A 57 0.34 -23.39 17.70
C GLU A 57 -0.96 -22.57 17.62
N ASP A 58 -1.32 -21.89 18.72
CA ASP A 58 -2.50 -21.02 18.76
C ASP A 58 -2.37 -19.85 17.80
N LEU A 59 -1.18 -19.25 17.70
CA LEU A 59 -0.90 -18.20 16.72
C LEU A 59 -1.01 -18.74 15.30
N GLN A 60 -0.50 -19.93 14.99
CA GLN A 60 -0.62 -20.51 13.65
C GLN A 60 -2.09 -20.72 13.24
N VAL A 61 -2.90 -21.27 14.15
CA VAL A 61 -4.35 -21.44 13.93
C VAL A 61 -5.04 -20.10 13.71
N LEU A 62 -4.65 -19.08 14.46
CA LEU A 62 -5.17 -17.73 14.30
C LEU A 62 -4.74 -17.10 12.97
N LEU A 63 -3.47 -17.23 12.60
CA LEU A 63 -2.87 -16.69 11.38
C LEU A 63 -3.40 -17.35 10.10
N ALA A 64 -3.84 -18.61 10.19
CA ALA A 64 -4.50 -19.32 9.07
C ALA A 64 -5.82 -18.64 8.64
N LYS A 65 -6.43 -17.82 9.51
CA LYS A 65 -7.64 -17.03 9.16
C LYS A 65 -7.33 -15.82 8.28
N PHE A 66 -6.06 -15.40 8.19
CA PHE A 66 -5.65 -14.22 7.44
C PHE A 66 -5.16 -14.60 6.04
N PRO A 67 -5.41 -13.77 5.02
CA PRO A 67 -4.93 -13.99 3.66
C PRO A 67 -3.44 -14.28 3.57
N ASP A 68 -3.06 -15.34 2.84
CA ASP A 68 -1.69 -15.55 2.39
C ASP A 68 -1.44 -14.92 1.03
N ALA A 69 -0.18 -14.58 0.78
CA ALA A 69 0.27 -14.14 -0.53
C ALA A 69 0.08 -15.28 -1.55
N ASP A 70 -0.52 -14.96 -2.69
CA ASP A 70 -0.85 -15.93 -3.72
C ASP A 70 -0.34 -15.44 -5.08
N PRO A 71 0.88 -15.85 -5.49
CA PRO A 71 1.48 -15.45 -6.76
C PRO A 71 0.72 -15.90 -8.01
N SER A 72 -0.23 -16.82 -7.88
CA SER A 72 -1.04 -17.28 -9.01
C SER A 72 -2.17 -16.30 -9.37
N GLN A 73 -2.46 -15.32 -8.51
CA GLN A 73 -3.50 -14.34 -8.80
C GLN A 73 -3.10 -13.39 -9.91
N ALA A 74 -3.96 -13.30 -10.93
CA ALA A 74 -3.82 -12.34 -12.00
C ALA A 74 -4.22 -10.92 -11.53
N PHE A 75 -3.61 -9.91 -12.14
CA PHE A 75 -3.97 -8.52 -11.88
C PHE A 75 -5.41 -8.22 -12.32
N ARG A 76 -6.27 -7.81 -11.38
CA ARG A 76 -7.68 -7.46 -11.59
C ARG A 76 -7.87 -5.95 -11.62
N ALA A 77 -7.70 -5.33 -12.79
CA ALA A 77 -7.76 -3.87 -12.97
C ALA A 77 -9.05 -3.24 -12.42
N GLU A 78 -10.20 -3.90 -12.58
CA GLU A 78 -11.50 -3.40 -12.12
C GLU A 78 -11.65 -3.35 -10.60
N GLN A 79 -10.87 -4.15 -9.87
CA GLN A 79 -10.86 -4.18 -8.41
C GLN A 79 -9.74 -3.34 -7.81
N CYS A 80 -8.84 -2.80 -8.65
CA CYS A 80 -7.78 -1.92 -8.21
C CYS A 80 -8.35 -0.64 -7.60
N THR A 81 -7.93 -0.30 -6.38
CA THR A 81 -8.42 0.87 -5.62
C THR A 81 -7.42 2.00 -5.55
N ALA A 82 -6.13 1.70 -5.72
CA ALA A 82 -5.08 2.70 -5.79
C ALA A 82 -3.93 2.22 -6.66
N ALA A 83 -3.18 3.17 -7.20
CA ALA A 83 -1.84 2.94 -7.71
C ALA A 83 -0.84 3.80 -6.91
N ALA A 84 0.44 3.48 -6.96
CA ALA A 84 1.48 4.36 -6.46
C ALA A 84 2.68 4.34 -7.40
N ILE A 85 3.29 5.51 -7.61
CA ILE A 85 4.60 5.59 -8.23
C ILE A 85 5.61 5.67 -7.11
N GLU A 86 6.59 4.77 -7.10
CA GLU A 86 7.71 4.81 -6.17
C GLU A 86 9.04 4.83 -6.93
N GLN A 87 10.05 5.42 -6.32
CA GLN A 87 11.42 5.21 -6.77
C GLN A 87 11.83 3.77 -6.46
N ALA A 88 12.38 3.07 -7.45
CA ALA A 88 12.98 1.76 -7.23
C ALA A 88 14.15 1.92 -6.24
N GLU A 89 14.35 0.93 -5.37
CA GLU A 89 15.41 0.96 -4.35
C GLU A 89 16.77 1.27 -5.00
N THR A 90 17.30 2.45 -4.68
CA THR A 90 18.71 2.79 -4.87
C THR A 90 19.47 2.44 -3.59
N GLN A 91 20.71 1.95 -3.74
CA GLN A 91 21.60 1.58 -2.63
C GLN A 91 21.94 2.73 -1.66
N ALA A 92 21.53 3.97 -1.96
CA ALA A 92 21.75 5.14 -1.12
C ALA A 92 20.56 5.40 -0.17
N PRO A 93 20.80 5.90 1.05
CA PRO A 93 19.77 6.21 2.05
C PRO A 93 18.98 7.50 1.73
N ALA A 94 18.49 7.62 0.50
CA ALA A 94 17.58 8.69 0.11
C ALA A 94 16.17 8.39 0.65
N LYS A 95 15.46 9.45 1.08
CA LYS A 95 14.05 9.36 1.46
C LYS A 95 13.27 8.80 0.27
N LYS A 96 12.78 7.55 0.39
CA LYS A 96 11.99 6.88 -0.65
C LYS A 96 10.83 7.79 -1.04
N MET A 97 10.86 8.28 -2.28
CA MET A 97 9.77 9.08 -2.82
C MET A 97 8.68 8.14 -3.32
N GLU A 98 7.48 8.30 -2.78
CA GLU A 98 6.29 7.60 -3.21
C GLU A 98 5.15 8.60 -3.34
N VAL A 99 4.36 8.45 -4.41
CA VAL A 99 3.15 9.22 -4.63
C VAL A 99 2.01 8.24 -4.88
N GLU A 100 1.10 8.19 -3.91
CA GLU A 100 -0.12 7.41 -4.03
C GLU A 100 -1.14 8.13 -4.92
N ILE A 101 -1.86 7.33 -5.70
CA ILE A 101 -2.86 7.71 -6.69
C ILE A 101 -4.14 6.93 -6.37
N PRO A 102 -4.99 7.46 -5.46
CA PRO A 102 -6.28 6.84 -5.17
C PRO A 102 -7.17 6.82 -6.41
N ARG A 103 -7.90 5.72 -6.63
CA ARG A 103 -8.83 5.60 -7.76
C ARG A 103 -9.87 6.70 -7.74
N GLU A 104 -10.45 7.04 -6.59
CA GLU A 104 -11.51 8.06 -6.54
C GLU A 104 -10.98 9.42 -6.97
N ALA A 105 -9.75 9.78 -6.57
CA ALA A 105 -9.12 11.03 -6.97
C ALA A 105 -8.79 11.03 -8.48
N ALA A 106 -8.09 10.00 -8.96
CA ALA A 106 -7.61 9.92 -10.34
C ALA A 106 -8.72 9.67 -11.38
N SER A 107 -9.89 9.18 -10.94
CA SER A 107 -11.07 8.98 -11.81
C SER A 107 -11.83 10.27 -12.10
N ARG A 108 -11.59 11.36 -11.34
CA ARG A 108 -12.24 12.65 -11.55
C ARG A 108 -11.90 13.21 -12.93
N LYS A 109 -12.88 13.22 -13.84
CA LYS A 109 -12.73 13.84 -15.16
C LYS A 109 -12.81 15.35 -15.01
N ARG A 110 -11.83 16.06 -15.59
CA ARG A 110 -11.99 17.50 -15.83
C ARG A 110 -13.04 17.69 -16.92
N LEU A 111 -13.87 18.72 -16.80
CA LEU A 111 -14.86 19.10 -17.81
C LEU A 111 -14.19 19.10 -19.20
N LEU A 112 -14.86 18.48 -20.18
CA LEU A 112 -14.41 18.33 -21.58
C LEU A 112 -13.26 17.34 -21.84
N ARG A 113 -12.78 16.56 -20.85
CA ARG A 113 -11.80 15.50 -21.10
C ARG A 113 -12.48 14.16 -21.32
N ALA A 114 -12.17 13.51 -22.45
CA ALA A 114 -12.68 12.18 -22.79
C ALA A 114 -12.21 11.09 -21.80
N ARG A 115 -11.04 11.27 -21.19
CA ARG A 115 -10.44 10.29 -20.28
C ARG A 115 -10.01 10.88 -18.93
N SER A 116 -9.98 10.03 -17.91
CA SER A 116 -9.40 10.31 -16.59
C SER A 116 -7.93 9.84 -16.51
N LEU A 117 -7.20 10.29 -15.48
CA LEU A 117 -5.85 9.76 -15.22
C LEU A 117 -5.92 8.26 -14.89
N TRP A 118 -6.95 7.84 -14.15
CA TRP A 118 -7.15 6.43 -13.80
C TRP A 118 -7.31 5.53 -15.02
N GLU A 119 -8.12 5.95 -16.01
CA GLU A 119 -8.31 5.20 -17.26
C GLU A 119 -6.99 5.07 -18.03
N CYS A 120 -6.13 6.11 -18.03
CA CYS A 120 -4.79 6.02 -18.62
C CYS A 120 -3.88 5.03 -17.89
N LEU A 121 -3.93 5.00 -16.55
CA LEU A 121 -3.13 4.06 -15.75
C LEU A 121 -3.58 2.61 -15.98
N MET A 122 -4.88 2.35 -16.00
CA MET A 122 -5.40 1.00 -16.25
C MET A 122 -5.11 0.53 -17.67
N GLN A 123 -5.12 1.43 -18.67
CA GLN A 123 -4.67 1.09 -20.02
C GLN A 123 -3.18 0.69 -20.03
N LEU A 124 -2.31 1.47 -19.37
CA LEU A 124 -0.89 1.14 -19.28
C LEU A 124 -0.66 -0.19 -18.54
N ALA A 125 -1.43 -0.46 -17.48
CA ALA A 125 -1.39 -1.74 -16.77
C ALA A 125 -1.82 -2.90 -17.66
N HIS A 126 -2.86 -2.73 -18.48
CA HIS A 126 -3.28 -3.76 -19.43
C HIS A 126 -2.20 -4.07 -20.47
N GLU A 127 -1.51 -3.05 -20.98
CA GLU A 127 -0.43 -3.20 -21.97
C GLU A 127 0.85 -3.82 -21.41
N ASN A 128 1.13 -3.67 -20.11
CA ASN A 128 2.42 -4.06 -19.51
C ASN A 128 2.33 -5.14 -18.42
N ILE A 129 1.12 -5.57 -18.07
CA ILE A 129 0.82 -6.72 -17.21
C ILE A 129 1.60 -6.71 -15.88
N PRO A 130 1.12 -5.99 -14.85
CA PRO A 130 1.74 -5.96 -13.54
C PRO A 130 1.92 -7.36 -12.94
N ALA A 131 3.13 -7.65 -12.46
CA ALA A 131 3.45 -8.92 -11.82
C ALA A 131 3.02 -8.90 -10.36
N TYR A 132 2.51 -10.03 -9.86
CA TYR A 132 2.23 -10.19 -8.44
C TYR A 132 3.50 -10.01 -7.61
N LYS A 133 3.42 -9.24 -6.51
CA LYS A 133 4.53 -9.04 -5.58
C LYS A 133 4.30 -9.69 -4.23
N THR A 134 3.19 -9.38 -3.57
CA THR A 134 2.87 -9.86 -2.21
C THR A 134 1.47 -9.43 -1.80
N TYR A 135 0.99 -9.93 -0.66
CA TYR A 135 -0.15 -9.38 0.07
C TYR A 135 0.33 -8.41 1.15
N SER A 136 -0.33 -7.26 1.27
CA SER A 136 -0.07 -6.27 2.32
C SER A 136 -1.19 -6.25 3.33
N TYR A 137 -0.92 -6.73 4.55
CA TYR A 137 -1.85 -6.68 5.66
C TYR A 137 -2.24 -5.24 6.01
N GLY A 138 -1.29 -4.31 6.05
CA GLY A 138 -1.58 -2.91 6.36
C GLY A 138 -2.42 -2.18 5.30
N ARG A 139 -2.55 -2.73 4.10
CA ARG A 139 -3.42 -2.21 3.03
C ARG A 139 -4.63 -3.11 2.75
N HIS A 140 -4.71 -4.27 3.40
CA HIS A 140 -5.64 -5.36 3.08
C HIS A 140 -5.76 -5.62 1.57
N ALA A 141 -4.61 -5.68 0.89
CA ALA A 141 -4.58 -5.71 -0.57
C ALA A 141 -3.42 -6.53 -1.11
N ASP A 142 -3.69 -7.26 -2.18
CA ASP A 142 -2.68 -7.81 -3.06
C ASP A 142 -1.98 -6.67 -3.82
N ILE A 143 -0.66 -6.75 -3.88
CA ILE A 143 0.21 -5.76 -4.48
C ILE A 143 0.78 -6.32 -5.77
N TYR A 144 0.55 -5.59 -6.85
CA TYR A 144 1.12 -5.86 -8.16
C TYR A 144 2.11 -4.75 -8.51
N VAL A 145 3.19 -5.11 -9.18
CA VAL A 145 4.28 -4.18 -9.49
C VAL A 145 4.69 -4.28 -10.93
N TRP A 146 5.15 -3.15 -11.46
CA TRP A 146 5.73 -3.07 -12.78
C TRP A 146 6.77 -1.95 -12.83
N GLU A 147 7.88 -2.17 -13.55
CA GLU A 147 8.93 -1.17 -13.72
C GLU A 147 8.60 -0.19 -14.85
N ILE A 148 8.76 1.11 -14.59
CA ILE A 148 8.43 2.15 -15.55
C ILE A 148 9.61 2.36 -16.50
N LEU A 149 9.47 1.87 -17.73
CA LEU A 149 10.43 2.08 -18.81
C LEU A 149 10.41 3.54 -19.32
N PRO A 150 11.49 4.02 -19.98
CA PRO A 150 11.59 5.42 -20.41
C PRO A 150 10.46 5.89 -21.34
N ASP A 151 10.01 5.05 -22.26
CA ASP A 151 8.91 5.34 -23.18
C ASP A 151 7.57 5.50 -22.43
N VAL A 152 7.32 4.62 -21.46
CA VAL A 152 6.16 4.67 -20.58
C VAL A 152 6.20 5.90 -19.70
N ARG A 153 7.38 6.25 -19.16
CA ARG A 153 7.56 7.45 -18.35
C ARG A 153 7.09 8.70 -19.11
N GLY A 154 7.51 8.85 -20.37
CA GLY A 154 7.06 9.96 -21.22
C GLY A 154 5.54 9.95 -21.49
N ARG A 155 4.92 8.77 -21.62
CA ARG A 155 3.45 8.64 -21.73
C ARG A 155 2.75 9.03 -20.43
N LEU A 156 3.28 8.63 -19.27
CA LEU A 156 2.77 8.98 -17.95
C LEU A 156 2.87 10.48 -17.70
N GLU A 157 3.99 11.12 -18.03
CA GLU A 157 4.16 12.57 -17.91
C GLU A 157 3.09 13.32 -18.71
N LYS A 158 2.89 12.95 -19.97
CA LYS A 158 1.82 13.51 -20.82
C LYS A 158 0.43 13.29 -20.22
N ALA A 159 0.16 12.10 -19.68
CA ALA A 159 -1.10 11.79 -19.04
C ALA A 159 -1.33 12.63 -17.77
N VAL A 160 -0.29 12.81 -16.95
CA VAL A 160 -0.34 13.64 -15.73
C VAL A 160 -0.63 15.09 -16.07
N GLU A 161 0.06 15.67 -17.05
CA GLU A 161 -0.19 17.04 -17.48
C GLU A 161 -1.62 17.24 -17.99
N ARG A 162 -2.12 16.27 -18.76
CA ARG A 162 -3.42 16.40 -19.43
C ARG A 162 -4.60 16.08 -18.52
N PHE A 163 -4.46 15.07 -17.66
CA PHE A 163 -5.58 14.43 -16.96
C PHE A 163 -5.48 14.43 -15.44
N ALA A 164 -4.30 14.67 -14.83
CA ALA A 164 -4.20 14.62 -13.37
C ALA A 164 -5.06 15.71 -12.71
N PRO A 165 -5.80 15.37 -11.64
CA PRO A 165 -6.38 16.34 -10.70
C PRO A 165 -5.32 17.30 -10.15
N ARG A 166 -5.76 18.46 -9.66
CA ARG A 166 -4.84 19.53 -9.21
C ARG A 166 -3.96 19.06 -8.06
N GLU A 167 -4.54 18.33 -7.13
CA GLU A 167 -3.91 17.75 -5.94
C GLU A 167 -2.83 16.71 -6.28
N LEU A 168 -2.99 15.97 -7.38
CA LEU A 168 -2.05 14.92 -7.80
C LEU A 168 -0.98 15.41 -8.78
N ARG A 169 -1.24 16.48 -9.54
CA ARG A 169 -0.33 16.89 -10.63
C ARG A 169 1.07 17.25 -10.15
N ALA A 170 1.19 18.12 -9.15
CA ALA A 170 2.48 18.56 -8.65
C ALA A 170 3.33 17.42 -8.05
N PRO A 171 2.80 16.56 -7.15
CA PRO A 171 3.59 15.44 -6.63
C PRO A 171 3.95 14.43 -7.72
N LEU A 172 3.02 14.10 -8.64
CA LEU A 172 3.29 13.17 -9.74
C LEU A 172 4.34 13.70 -10.72
N ARG A 173 4.29 14.98 -11.07
CA ARG A 173 5.32 15.60 -11.89
C ARG A 173 6.69 15.49 -11.23
N ARG A 174 6.77 15.78 -9.93
CA ARG A 174 8.02 15.74 -9.17
C ARG A 174 8.66 14.36 -9.18
N ILE A 175 7.87 13.30 -8.94
CA ILE A 175 8.41 11.94 -8.94
C ILE A 175 8.75 11.44 -10.35
N LEU A 176 7.97 11.80 -11.37
CA LEU A 176 8.28 11.42 -12.75
C LEU A 176 9.58 12.05 -13.25
N GLN A 177 9.84 13.30 -12.85
CA GLN A 177 11.08 14.04 -13.17
C GLN A 177 12.29 13.63 -12.30
N SER A 178 12.12 12.76 -11.31
CA SER A 178 13.23 12.34 -10.47
C SER A 178 14.22 11.47 -11.24
N SER A 179 15.49 11.57 -10.89
CA SER A 179 16.51 10.68 -11.44
C SER A 179 16.35 9.28 -10.86
N GLY A 180 16.46 8.26 -11.72
CA GLY A 180 16.44 6.86 -11.31
C GLY A 180 15.27 6.06 -11.91
N ALA A 181 15.31 4.76 -11.64
CA ALA A 181 14.25 3.83 -12.01
C ALA A 181 13.02 4.07 -11.12
N LEU A 182 11.85 4.02 -11.74
CA LEU A 182 10.57 4.11 -11.05
C LEU A 182 9.81 2.81 -11.21
N ARG A 183 8.95 2.51 -10.24
CA ARG A 183 8.01 1.40 -10.32
C ARG A 183 6.61 1.91 -10.08
N LEU A 184 5.65 1.29 -10.74
CA LEU A 184 4.23 1.47 -10.48
C LEU A 184 3.75 0.28 -9.65
N ARG A 185 3.10 0.57 -8.53
CA ARG A 185 2.43 -0.40 -7.67
C ARG A 185 0.94 -0.25 -7.86
N PHE A 186 0.23 -1.35 -7.83
CA PHE A 186 -1.23 -1.40 -7.84
C PHE A 186 -1.71 -2.17 -6.63
N PHE A 187 -2.79 -1.68 -6.02
CA PHE A 187 -3.37 -2.26 -4.81
C PHE A 187 -4.76 -2.80 -5.15
N VAL A 188 -4.93 -4.11 -5.02
CA VAL A 188 -6.19 -4.83 -5.27
C VAL A 188 -6.66 -5.42 -3.93
N PRO A 189 -7.71 -4.88 -3.31
CA PRO A 189 -8.20 -5.36 -2.02
C PRO A 189 -8.63 -6.83 -2.06
N ARG A 190 -8.54 -7.48 -0.89
CA ARG A 190 -8.96 -8.88 -0.70
C ARG A 190 -9.82 -9.07 0.53
#